data_AF-A0A3A6HTX3-F1
#
_entry.id   AF-A0A3A6HTX3-F1
#
_cell.length_a   1.000
_cell.length_b   1.000
_cell.length_c   1.000
_cell.angle_alpha   90.00
_cell.angle_beta   90.00
_cell.angle_gamma   90.00
#
_symmetry.space_group_name_H-M   'P 1'
#
loop_
_entity.id
_entity.type
_entity.pdbx_description
1 polymer ?
#
loop_
_entity_poly.entity_id
_entity_poly.type
_entity_poly.pdbx_seq_one_letter_code
_entity_poly.pdbx_strand_id
1 'polypeptide(L)'
;MITKAEDARHKLWEMSASFRAYMRQKKYSQAKHCYDVARNVSVFLEMSEDDMVSLFGSREEPDKPIVGMFPEEEVQKAYRECIRSNLTNENRKYEPIKKVHG
;
A
#
# COMPACT_ATOMS: atom_id res chain seq x y z
N MET A 1 26.51 -4.29 10.80
CA MET A 1 25.31 -3.59 11.30
C MET A 1 24.38 -3.35 10.11
N ILE A 2 23.50 -4.30 9.82
CA ILE A 2 22.48 -4.21 8.79
C ILE A 2 21.26 -4.90 9.40
N THR A 3 20.32 -4.19 10.02
CA THR A 3 19.29 -4.90 10.81
C THR A 3 17.94 -4.19 10.98
N LYS A 4 17.64 -3.06 10.32
CA LYS A 4 16.31 -2.41 10.47
C LYS A 4 15.73 -1.80 9.20
N ALA A 5 16.53 -1.06 8.42
CA ALA A 5 16.06 -0.42 7.19
C ALA A 5 15.85 -1.42 6.05
N GLU A 6 16.74 -2.40 5.90
CA GLU A 6 16.57 -3.48 4.92
C GLU A 6 15.36 -4.37 5.23
N ASP A 7 15.14 -4.68 6.52
CA ASP A 7 13.95 -5.41 6.96
C ASP A 7 12.66 -4.64 6.66
N ALA A 8 12.70 -3.30 6.74
CA ALA A 8 11.55 -2.47 6.39
C ALA A 8 11.27 -2.50 4.88
N ARG A 9 12.30 -2.44 4.02
CA ARG A 9 12.15 -2.60 2.57
C ARG A 9 11.56 -3.95 2.19
N HIS A 10 12.06 -5.03 2.79
CA HIS A 10 11.52 -6.36 2.57
C HIS A 10 10.03 -6.44 2.95
N LYS A 11 9.64 -5.88 4.11
CA LYS A 11 8.23 -5.82 4.52
C LYS A 11 7.36 -5.01 3.56
N LEU A 12 7.88 -3.90 3.02
CA LEU A 12 7.16 -3.11 2.01
C LEU A 12 6.95 -3.90 0.70
N TRP A 13 7.92 -4.73 0.28
CA TRP A 13 7.74 -5.65 -0.83
C TRP A 13 6.70 -6.73 -0.53
N GLU A 14 6.72 -7.33 0.66
CA GLU A 14 5.68 -8.29 1.08
C GLU A 14 4.27 -7.65 1.10
N MET A 15 4.18 -6.37 1.46
CA MET A 15 2.94 -5.61 1.39
C MET A 15 2.44 -5.44 -0.05
N SER A 16 3.34 -5.27 -1.03
CA SER A 16 2.97 -5.24 -2.45
C SER A 16 2.42 -6.58 -2.94
N ALA A 17 2.98 -7.69 -2.46
CA ALA A 17 2.47 -9.03 -2.76
C ALA A 17 1.07 -9.25 -2.14
N SER A 18 0.90 -8.81 -0.89
CA SER A 18 -0.39 -8.84 -0.18
C SER A 18 -1.45 -7.98 -0.88
N PHE A 19 -1.08 -6.78 -1.34
CA PHE A 19 -1.93 -5.91 -2.15
C PHE A 19 -2.48 -6.65 -3.37
N ARG A 20 -1.60 -7.27 -4.17
CA ARG A 20 -2.00 -8.03 -5.37
C ARG A 20 -2.91 -9.21 -5.02
N ALA A 21 -2.64 -9.89 -3.90
CA ALA A 21 -3.50 -10.97 -3.41
C ALA A 21 -4.91 -10.45 -3.03
N TYR A 22 -5.00 -9.30 -2.37
CA TYR A 22 -6.28 -8.66 -2.05
C TYR A 22 -7.02 -8.17 -3.29
N MET A 23 -6.33 -7.60 -4.27
CA MET A 23 -6.91 -7.19 -5.54
C MET A 23 -7.53 -8.37 -6.29
N ARG A 24 -6.83 -9.52 -6.37
CA ARG A 24 -7.37 -10.76 -6.96
C ARG A 24 -8.61 -11.27 -6.23
N GLN A 25 -8.65 -11.13 -4.90
CA GLN A 25 -9.79 -11.51 -4.07
C GLN A 25 -10.91 -10.45 -4.00
N LYS A 26 -10.78 -9.35 -4.75
CA LYS A 26 -11.71 -8.19 -4.71
C LYS A 26 -11.88 -7.59 -3.30
N LYS A 27 -10.89 -7.78 -2.42
CA LYS A 27 -10.82 -7.21 -1.07
C LYS A 27 -10.27 -5.78 -1.12
N TYR A 28 -11.00 -4.88 -1.79
CA TYR A 28 -10.49 -3.56 -2.17
C TYR A 28 -10.10 -2.67 -0.98
N SER A 29 -10.83 -2.73 0.14
CA SER A 29 -10.48 -1.97 1.36
C SER A 29 -9.15 -2.41 1.95
N GLN A 30 -8.89 -3.73 1.97
CA GLN A 30 -7.61 -4.28 2.43
C GLN A 30 -6.47 -3.96 1.45
N ALA A 31 -6.73 -4.03 0.14
CA ALA A 31 -5.76 -3.61 -0.87
C ALA A 31 -5.38 -2.13 -0.71
N LYS A 32 -6.38 -1.22 -0.65
CA LYS A 32 -6.16 0.21 -0.40
C LYS A 32 -5.34 0.42 0.87
N HIS A 33 -5.68 -0.26 1.96
CA HIS A 33 -4.94 -0.17 3.21
C HIS A 33 -3.46 -0.57 3.07
N CYS A 34 -3.16 -1.66 2.34
CA CYS A 34 -1.77 -2.04 2.07
C CYS A 34 -1.00 -0.93 1.35
N TYR A 35 -1.57 -0.34 0.30
CA TYR A 35 -0.94 0.75 -0.43
C TYR A 35 -0.71 1.98 0.47
N ASP A 36 -1.73 2.40 1.22
CA ASP A 36 -1.66 3.59 2.07
C ASP A 36 -0.60 3.45 3.16
N VAL A 37 -0.56 2.30 3.83
CA VAL A 37 0.44 2.02 4.85
C VAL A 37 1.84 1.95 4.24
N ALA A 38 1.99 1.29 3.08
CA ALA A 38 3.29 1.22 2.42
C ALA A 38 3.79 2.61 2.05
N ARG A 39 2.94 3.46 1.45
CA ARG A 39 3.29 4.82 1.06
C ARG A 39 3.68 5.68 2.27
N ASN A 40 2.90 5.63 3.34
CA ASN A 40 3.19 6.39 4.56
C ASN A 40 4.50 5.94 5.21
N VAL A 41 4.70 4.63 5.37
CA VAL A 41 5.92 4.08 5.99
C VAL A 41 7.15 4.42 5.15
N SER A 42 7.09 4.31 3.82
CA SER A 42 8.22 4.68 2.96
C SER A 42 8.62 6.14 3.09
N VAL A 43 7.65 7.06 3.23
CA VAL A 43 7.91 8.47 3.49
C VAL A 43 8.53 8.67 4.86
N PHE A 44 8.00 8.04 5.91
CA PHE A 44 8.54 8.16 7.28
C PHE A 44 9.95 7.59 7.44
N LEU A 45 10.33 6.63 6.61
CA LEU A 45 11.67 6.05 6.58
C LEU A 45 12.64 6.83 5.68
N GLU A 46 12.19 7.91 5.04
CA GLU A 46 12.99 8.71 4.12
C GLU A 46 13.70 7.85 3.07
N MET A 47 12.94 6.92 2.47
CA MET A 47 13.48 6.02 1.45
C MET A 47 14.02 6.80 0.24
N SER A 48 15.05 6.24 -0.41
CA SER A 48 15.62 6.84 -1.61
C SER A 48 14.56 6.95 -2.72
N GLU A 49 14.78 7.92 -3.61
CA GLU A 49 13.93 8.11 -4.78
C GLU A 49 13.84 6.85 -5.64
N ASP A 50 14.95 6.16 -5.88
CA ASP A 50 14.99 4.89 -6.63
C ASP A 50 14.10 3.81 -6.00
N ASP A 51 14.11 3.68 -4.66
CA ASP A 51 13.27 2.71 -3.96
C ASP A 51 11.79 3.13 -4.03
N MET A 52 11.50 4.44 -3.93
CA MET A 52 10.15 5.00 -4.05
C MET A 52 9.57 4.76 -5.45
N VAL A 53 10.35 5.00 -6.50
CA VAL A 53 9.97 4.75 -7.90
C VAL A 53 9.78 3.25 -8.14
N SER A 54 10.65 2.40 -7.60
CA SER A 54 10.51 0.94 -7.72
C SER A 54 9.23 0.42 -7.06
N LEU A 55 8.86 0.96 -5.90
CA LEU A 55 7.63 0.56 -5.19
C LEU A 55 6.36 1.12 -5.82
N PHE A 56 6.33 2.42 -6.13
CA PHE A 56 5.10 3.15 -6.44
C PHE A 56 4.99 3.61 -7.89
N GLY A 57 6.06 3.50 -8.67
CA GLY A 57 6.13 4.01 -10.02
C GLY A 57 6.40 5.51 -10.08
N SER A 58 6.51 6.03 -11.30
CA SER A 58 6.67 7.46 -11.58
C SER A 58 5.99 7.84 -12.89
N ARG A 59 5.54 9.09 -12.98
CA ARG A 59 5.01 9.73 -14.19
C ARG A 59 5.76 11.03 -14.52
N GLU A 60 6.94 11.23 -13.96
CA GLU A 60 7.72 12.44 -14.17
C GLU A 60 8.02 12.66 -15.66
N GLU A 61 8.30 11.58 -16.39
CA GLU A 61 8.30 11.55 -17.85
C GLU A 61 6.94 11.04 -18.36
N PRO A 62 6.06 11.90 -18.92
CA PRO A 62 4.71 11.50 -19.32
C PRO A 62 4.67 10.37 -20.37
N ASP A 63 5.65 10.36 -21.27
CA ASP A 63 5.76 9.38 -22.36
C ASP A 63 6.45 8.08 -21.92
N LYS A 64 7.00 8.03 -20.69
CA LYS A 64 7.71 6.87 -20.14
C LYS A 64 7.33 6.62 -18.68
N PRO A 65 6.06 6.29 -18.39
CA PRO A 65 5.65 5.97 -17.03
C PRO A 65 6.39 4.71 -16.54
N ILE A 66 6.89 4.78 -15.31
CA ILE A 66 7.48 3.64 -14.61
C ILE A 66 6.38 2.97 -13.80
N VAL A 67 6.16 1.69 -14.04
CA VAL A 67 5.20 0.89 -13.27
C VAL A 67 5.89 0.32 -12.04
N GLY A 68 5.46 0.75 -10.85
CA GLY A 68 5.96 0.22 -9.59
C GLY A 68 5.36 -1.13 -9.21
N MET A 69 5.86 -1.68 -8.09
CA MET A 69 5.32 -2.91 -7.50
C MET A 69 3.83 -2.82 -7.15
N PHE A 70 3.35 -1.64 -6.79
CA PHE A 70 1.94 -1.28 -6.71
C PHE A 70 1.48 -0.65 -8.03
N PRO A 71 0.83 -1.40 -8.95
CA PRO A 71 0.46 -0.87 -10.25
C PRO A 71 -0.60 0.23 -10.09
N GLU A 72 -0.38 1.39 -10.70
CA GLU A 72 -1.22 2.57 -10.49
C GLU A 72 -2.70 2.30 -10.83
N GLU A 73 -2.98 1.59 -11.92
CA GLU A 73 -4.35 1.24 -12.33
C GLU A 73 -5.08 0.40 -11.28
N GLU A 74 -4.37 -0.53 -10.64
CA GLU A 74 -4.91 -1.35 -9.56
C GLU A 74 -5.16 -0.53 -8.30
N VAL A 75 -4.24 0.38 -7.96
CA VAL A 75 -4.40 1.31 -6.84
C VAL A 75 -5.63 2.20 -7.06
N GLN A 76 -5.74 2.84 -8.23
CA GLN A 76 -6.89 3.67 -8.59
C GLN A 76 -8.20 2.89 -8.54
N LYS A 77 -8.19 1.63 -9.00
CA LYS A 77 -9.35 0.73 -8.91
C LYS A 77 -9.73 0.44 -7.46
N ALA A 78 -8.76 0.12 -6.60
CA ALA A 78 -9.01 -0.13 -5.18
C ALA A 78 -9.66 1.08 -4.49
N TYR A 79 -9.15 2.28 -4.76
CA TYR A 79 -9.72 3.53 -4.25
C TYR A 79 -11.16 3.75 -4.72
N ARG A 80 -11.39 3.65 -6.04
CA ARG A 80 -12.72 3.83 -6.64
C ARG A 80 -13.75 2.85 -6.08
N GLU A 81 -13.41 1.57 -5.92
CA GLU A 81 -14.32 0.58 -5.35
C GLU A 81 -14.59 0.84 -3.87
N CYS A 82 -13.60 1.29 -3.10
CA CYS A 82 -13.83 1.68 -1.69
C CYS A 82 -14.81 2.85 -1.59
N ILE A 83 -14.66 3.88 -2.42
CA ILE A 83 -15.58 5.02 -2.48
C ILE A 83 -16.98 4.53 -2.86
N ARG A 84 -17.09 3.71 -3.92
CA ARG A 84 -18.37 3.17 -4.41
C ARG A 84 -19.11 2.34 -3.35
N SER A 85 -18.38 1.59 -2.53
CA SER A 85 -18.94 0.72 -1.49
C SER A 85 -19.01 1.36 -0.10
N ASN A 86 -18.67 2.65 0.04
CA ASN A 86 -18.59 3.35 1.32
C ASN A 86 -17.66 2.65 2.35
N LEU A 87 -16.58 2.03 1.87
CA LEU A 87 -15.59 1.27 2.65
C LEU A 87 -14.32 2.07 2.95
N THR A 88 -14.43 3.39 2.92
CA THR A 88 -13.35 4.33 3.20
C THR A 88 -13.16 4.53 4.72
N ASN A 89 -11.97 4.97 5.14
CA ASN A 89 -11.59 4.98 6.56
C ASN A 89 -12.48 5.92 7.39
N GLU A 90 -12.91 7.04 6.83
CA GLU A 90 -13.80 8.02 7.44
C GLU A 90 -15.18 7.45 7.81
N ASN A 91 -15.60 6.36 7.17
CA ASN A 91 -16.85 5.66 7.44
C ASN A 91 -16.68 4.47 8.40
N ARG A 92 -15.43 4.16 8.80
CA ARG A 92 -15.13 3.00 9.64
C ARG A 92 -15.52 3.29 11.08
N LYS A 93 -16.43 2.49 11.62
CA LYS A 93 -16.81 2.57 13.04
C LYS A 93 -15.68 2.05 13.92
N TYR A 94 -15.46 2.68 15.07
CA TYR A 94 -14.55 2.17 16.08
C TYR A 94 -15.06 0.82 16.59
N GLU A 95 -14.24 -0.21 16.42
CA GLU A 95 -14.49 -1.51 17.04
C GLU A 95 -13.71 -1.58 18.36
N PRO A 96 -14.32 -2.07 19.46
CA PRO A 96 -13.60 -2.29 20.70
C PRO A 96 -12.43 -3.24 20.47
N ILE A 97 -11.24 -2.87 20.95
CA ILE A 97 -10.08 -3.76 20.95
C ILE A 97 -10.43 -4.94 21.85
N LYS A 98 -10.65 -6.12 21.25
CA LYS A 98 -10.88 -7.35 22.00
C LYS A 98 -9.62 -7.64 22.79
N LYS A 99 -9.66 -7.45 24.11
CA LYS A 99 -8.60 -7.90 25.01
C LYS A 99 -8.54 -9.42 24.90
N VAL A 100 -7.50 -9.93 24.26
CA VAL A 100 -7.14 -11.34 24.36
C VAL A 100 -6.71 -11.53 25.82
N HIS A 101 -7.61 -12.08 26.64
CA HIS A 101 -7.23 -12.49 28.00
C HIS A 101 -6.30 -13.69 27.79
N GLY A 102 -5.01 -13.48 28.08
CA GLY A 102 -4.03 -14.55 28.22
C GLY A 102 -4.25 -15.31 29.52
#